data_AF-A0A351MRQ6-F1
#
_entry.id   AF-A0A351MRQ6-F1
#
_cell.length_a   1.000
_cell.length_b   1.000
_cell.length_c   1.000
_cell.angle_alpha   90.00
_cell.angle_beta   90.00
_cell.angle_gamma   90.00
#
_symmetry.space_group_name_H-M   'P 1'
#
loop_
_entity.id
_entity.type
_entity.pdbx_description
1 polymer ?
#
loop_
_entity_poly.entity_id
_entity_poly.type
_entity_poly.pdbx_seq_one_letter_code
_entity_poly.pdbx_strand_id
1 'polypeptide(L)'
;GKPTGAGHDSMKNLDALMAKRLASPPNLGAFEQLAPFVVLIRAHSWEPLRATIRSYRTTPLPPADANGKRSIGILQTEFVLRYGQNAKSDVSAFFISLGYQVSEDCQKALKAYPTFVYQPSTASK
;
A
#
# COMPACT_ATOMS: atom_id res chain seq x y z
N GLY A 1 6.27 20.77 -22.75
CA GLY A 1 5.43 19.55 -22.68
C GLY A 1 5.68 18.86 -21.36
N LYS A 2 4.63 18.37 -20.67
CA LYS A 2 4.85 17.50 -19.51
C LYS A 2 5.58 16.25 -20.00
N PRO A 3 6.62 15.75 -19.30
CA PRO A 3 7.24 14.49 -19.68
C PRO A 3 6.16 13.40 -19.59
N THR A 4 5.79 12.83 -20.74
CA THR A 4 5.06 11.56 -20.79
C THR A 4 6.08 10.48 -20.46
N GLY A 5 6.43 10.36 -19.18
CA GLY A 5 7.26 9.25 -18.73
C GLY A 5 6.51 7.95 -19.00
N ALA A 6 7.07 7.08 -19.85
CA ALA A 6 6.50 5.76 -20.16
C ALA A 6 6.50 4.78 -18.96
N GLY A 7 6.88 5.26 -17.77
CA GLY A 7 7.16 4.43 -16.59
C GLY A 7 8.55 3.79 -16.65
N HIS A 8 9.05 3.33 -15.51
CA HIS A 8 10.29 2.54 -15.46
C HIS A 8 10.04 1.15 -16.05
N ASP A 9 10.93 0.63 -16.90
CA ASP A 9 10.73 -0.64 -17.62
C ASP A 9 10.40 -1.82 -16.70
N SER A 10 11.06 -1.90 -15.55
CA SER A 10 10.80 -2.92 -14.53
C SER A 10 9.36 -2.92 -13.98
N MET A 11 8.61 -1.82 -14.13
CA MET A 11 7.22 -1.70 -13.68
C MET A 11 6.19 -2.00 -14.79
N LYS A 12 6.65 -2.34 -16.00
CA LYS A 12 5.77 -2.70 -17.14
C LYS A 12 4.98 -3.98 -16.84
N ASN A 13 5.57 -4.95 -16.15
CA ASN A 13 4.90 -6.19 -15.75
C ASN A 13 4.54 -6.19 -14.25
N LEU A 14 3.62 -5.30 -13.88
CA LEU A 14 3.17 -5.13 -12.50
C LEU A 14 2.58 -6.41 -11.92
N ASP A 15 1.87 -7.20 -12.73
CA ASP A 15 1.22 -8.42 -12.26
C ASP A 15 2.23 -9.52 -11.94
N ALA A 16 3.31 -9.65 -12.73
CA ALA A 16 4.41 -10.57 -12.41
C ALA A 16 5.14 -10.15 -11.13
N LEU A 17 5.33 -8.85 -10.89
CA LEU A 17 5.91 -8.36 -9.63
C LEU A 17 4.98 -8.67 -8.43
N MET A 18 3.68 -8.45 -8.57
CA MET A 18 2.70 -8.78 -7.54
C MET A 18 2.64 -10.28 -7.27
N ALA A 19 2.68 -11.12 -8.32
CA ALA A 19 2.70 -12.58 -8.18
C ALA A 19 3.93 -13.04 -7.37
N LYS A 20 5.12 -12.49 -7.65
CA LYS A 20 6.33 -12.74 -6.86
C LYS A 20 6.22 -12.23 -5.43
N ARG A 21 5.61 -11.06 -5.24
CA ARG A 21 5.45 -10.45 -3.91
C ARG A 21 4.50 -11.23 -3.01
N LEU A 22 3.47 -11.85 -3.59
CA LEU A 22 2.45 -12.68 -2.93
C LEU A 22 2.84 -14.16 -2.84
N ALA A 23 3.98 -14.57 -3.40
CA ALA A 23 4.47 -15.95 -3.33
C ALA A 23 4.86 -16.35 -1.89
N SER A 24 5.07 -17.66 -1.68
CA SER A 24 5.59 -18.21 -0.43
C SER A 24 6.85 -19.03 -0.71
N PRO A 25 8.06 -18.57 -0.28
CA PRO A 25 8.32 -17.32 0.43
C PRO A 25 8.13 -16.08 -0.47
N PRO A 26 7.79 -14.90 0.10
CA PRO A 26 7.59 -13.70 -0.68
C PRO A 26 8.92 -13.15 -1.21
N ASN A 27 8.92 -12.66 -2.45
CA ASN A 27 10.06 -11.93 -2.97
C ASN A 27 10.04 -10.47 -2.46
N LEU A 28 11.13 -10.05 -1.82
CA LEU A 28 11.30 -8.73 -1.21
C LEU A 28 12.24 -7.82 -2.01
N GLY A 29 12.41 -8.09 -3.30
CA GLY A 29 13.13 -7.20 -4.22
C GLY A 29 12.50 -5.79 -4.26
N ALA A 30 13.29 -4.79 -4.64
CA ALA A 30 12.86 -3.39 -4.61
C ALA A 30 11.58 -3.15 -5.43
N PHE A 31 11.45 -3.81 -6.59
CA PHE A 31 10.27 -3.66 -7.46
C PHE A 31 9.05 -4.41 -6.91
N GLU A 32 9.23 -5.59 -6.34
CA GLU A 32 8.17 -6.34 -5.65
C GLU A 32 7.67 -5.60 -4.40
N GLN A 33 8.53 -4.88 -3.70
CA GLN A 33 8.13 -4.00 -2.59
C GLN A 33 7.36 -2.75 -3.07
N LEU A 34 7.71 -2.20 -4.24
CA LEU A 34 7.04 -1.03 -4.81
C LEU A 34 5.71 -1.38 -5.51
N ALA A 35 5.58 -2.59 -6.05
CA ALA A 35 4.43 -3.02 -6.83
C ALA A 35 3.06 -2.81 -6.13
N PRO A 36 2.88 -3.15 -4.84
CA PRO A 36 1.62 -2.91 -4.13
C PRO A 36 1.17 -1.44 -4.18
N PHE A 37 2.10 -0.50 -4.04
CA PHE A 37 1.79 0.93 -4.08
C PHE A 37 1.40 1.39 -5.49
N VAL A 38 2.04 0.83 -6.52
CA VAL A 38 1.68 1.12 -7.91
C VAL A 38 0.33 0.53 -8.28
N VAL A 39 -0.02 -0.67 -7.79
CA VAL A 39 -1.37 -1.25 -7.89
C VAL A 39 -2.40 -0.29 -7.30
N LEU A 40 -2.14 0.22 -6.10
CA LEU A 40 -3.03 1.14 -5.40
C LEU A 40 -3.16 2.50 -6.12
N ILE A 41 -2.09 3.04 -6.69
CA ILE A 41 -2.14 4.25 -7.53
C ILE A 41 -2.98 4.01 -8.79
N ARG A 42 -2.86 2.83 -9.42
CA ARG A 42 -3.69 2.49 -10.60
C ARG A 42 -5.16 2.36 -10.23
N ALA A 43 -5.47 1.82 -9.05
CA ALA A 43 -6.84 1.64 -8.59
C ALA A 43 -7.51 2.94 -8.11
N HIS A 44 -6.78 3.77 -7.37
CA HIS A 44 -7.37 4.92 -6.66
C HIS A 44 -6.80 6.28 -7.11
N SER A 45 -6.02 6.32 -8.20
CA SER A 45 -5.24 7.49 -8.64
C SER A 45 -4.16 7.92 -7.65
N TRP A 46 -3.42 8.98 -7.98
CA TRP A 46 -2.32 9.49 -7.15
C TRP A 46 -2.76 10.17 -5.85
N GLU A 47 -3.98 10.69 -5.79
CA GLU A 47 -4.36 11.61 -4.73
C GLU A 47 -4.40 10.96 -3.33
N PRO A 48 -4.93 9.74 -3.13
CA PRO A 48 -4.90 9.09 -1.82
C PRO A 48 -3.49 8.92 -1.26
N LEU A 49 -2.52 8.55 -2.10
CA LEU A 49 -1.12 8.46 -1.67
C LEU A 49 -0.55 9.83 -1.27
N ARG A 50 -0.83 10.87 -2.06
CA ARG A 50 -0.39 12.25 -1.73
C ARG A 50 -1.02 12.75 -0.44
N ALA A 51 -2.31 12.50 -0.24
CA ALA A 51 -3.02 12.83 0.99
C ALA A 51 -2.44 12.10 2.20
N THR A 52 -2.12 10.80 2.07
CA THR A 52 -1.45 10.03 3.12
C THR A 52 -0.09 10.64 3.48
N ILE A 53 0.73 11.00 2.50
CA ILE A 53 2.02 11.65 2.75
C ILE A 53 1.85 13.00 3.46
N ARG A 54 0.88 13.83 3.02
CA ARG A 54 0.59 15.12 3.68
C ARG A 54 0.11 14.91 5.12
N SER A 55 -0.66 13.85 5.40
CA SER A 55 -1.20 13.58 6.74
C SER A 55 -0.12 13.37 7.80
N TYR A 56 1.07 12.91 7.42
CA TYR A 56 2.18 12.76 8.38
C TYR A 56 2.70 14.09 8.92
N ARG A 57 2.43 15.21 8.24
CA ARG A 57 2.75 16.56 8.72
C ARG A 57 1.74 17.10 9.73
N THR A 58 0.48 16.66 9.63
CA THR A 58 -0.63 17.24 10.41
C THR A 58 -1.09 16.34 11.55
N THR A 59 -0.90 15.02 11.40
CA THR A 59 -1.31 14.02 12.40
C THR A 59 -0.06 13.23 12.76
N PRO A 60 0.57 13.50 13.91
CA PRO A 60 1.79 12.84 14.31
C PRO A 60 1.57 11.33 14.45
N LEU A 61 2.62 10.57 14.12
CA LEU A 61 2.66 9.14 14.45
C LEU A 61 2.73 8.96 15.98
N PRO A 62 2.30 7.80 16.50
CA PRO A 62 2.52 7.45 17.90
C PRO A 62 3.99 7.67 18.34
N PRO A 63 4.21 8.01 19.62
CA PRO A 63 5.53 8.29 20.13
C PRO A 63 6.46 7.10 19.89
N ALA A 64 7.73 7.42 19.64
CA ALA A 64 8.76 6.41 19.57
C ALA A 64 9.01 5.81 20.97
N ASP A 65 9.62 4.63 21.02
CA ASP A 65 10.10 4.05 22.26
C ASP A 65 11.23 4.90 22.89
N ALA A 66 11.70 4.48 24.06
CA ALA A 66 12.78 5.15 24.79
C ALA A 66 14.09 5.28 23.98
N ASN A 67 14.27 4.50 22.91
CA ASN A 67 15.43 4.54 22.01
C ASN A 67 15.16 5.37 20.73
N GLY A 68 14.03 6.06 20.66
CA GLY A 68 13.65 6.83 19.47
C GLY A 68 13.20 5.97 18.29
N LYS A 69 12.97 4.66 18.48
CA LYS A 69 12.51 3.75 17.43
C LYS A 69 10.99 3.59 17.48
N ARG A 70 10.37 3.60 16.31
CA ARG A 70 8.94 3.24 16.16
C ARG A 70 8.82 1.79 15.72
N SER A 71 7.86 1.07 16.28
CA SER A 71 7.54 -0.29 15.85
C SER A 71 7.10 -0.27 14.38
N ILE A 72 7.67 -1.18 13.58
CA ILE A 72 7.29 -1.35 12.17
C ILE A 72 5.79 -1.64 12.05
N GLY A 73 5.20 -2.41 12.95
CA GLY A 73 3.76 -2.69 12.93
C GLY A 73 2.90 -1.45 13.15
N ILE A 74 3.35 -0.51 13.99
CA ILE A 74 2.68 0.78 14.15
C ILE A 74 2.76 1.58 12.85
N LEU A 75 3.94 1.64 12.23
CA LEU A 75 4.12 2.38 10.96
C LEU A 75 3.29 1.79 9.83
N GLN A 76 3.23 0.46 9.73
CA GLN A 76 2.42 -0.26 8.75
C GLN A 76 0.93 -0.04 8.98
N THR A 77 0.46 -0.18 10.22
CA THR A 77 -0.93 0.09 10.62
C THR A 77 -1.34 1.52 10.28
N GLU A 78 -0.52 2.50 10.64
CA GLU A 78 -0.79 3.92 10.38
C GLU A 78 -0.87 4.22 8.88
N PHE A 79 0.04 3.65 8.08
CA PHE A 79 -0.03 3.79 6.64
C PHE A 79 -1.33 3.22 6.07
N VAL A 80 -1.69 1.99 6.45
CA VAL A 80 -2.90 1.30 5.97
C VAL A 80 -4.16 2.08 6.33
N LEU A 81 -4.26 2.55 7.58
CA LEU A 81 -5.39 3.35 8.04
C LEU A 81 -5.54 4.65 7.25
N ARG A 82 -4.47 5.44 7.16
CA ARG A 82 -4.48 6.75 6.46
C ARG A 82 -4.77 6.58 4.98
N TYR A 83 -4.12 5.61 4.34
CA TYR A 83 -4.37 5.33 2.93
C TYR A 83 -5.82 4.90 2.69
N GLY A 84 -6.33 3.94 3.47
CA GLY A 84 -7.71 3.46 3.32
C GLY A 84 -8.75 4.56 3.53
N GLN A 85 -8.55 5.44 4.52
CA GLN A 85 -9.43 6.59 4.77
C GLN A 85 -9.41 7.63 3.64
N ASN A 86 -8.24 7.90 3.06
CA ASN A 86 -8.09 8.84 1.94
C ASN A 86 -8.60 8.26 0.61
N ALA A 87 -8.42 6.95 0.42
CA ALA A 87 -8.92 6.22 -0.76
C ALA A 87 -10.41 5.86 -0.65
N LYS A 88 -11.01 6.00 0.55
CA LYS A 88 -12.36 5.50 0.86
C LYS A 88 -12.50 4.02 0.49
N SER A 89 -11.50 3.22 0.86
CA SER A 89 -11.43 1.79 0.56
C SER A 89 -10.80 1.01 1.71
N ASP A 90 -11.35 -0.18 2.00
CA ASP A 90 -10.75 -1.12 2.94
C ASP A 90 -9.62 -1.89 2.25
N VAL A 91 -8.40 -1.41 2.42
CA VAL A 91 -7.17 -2.04 1.92
C VAL A 91 -6.51 -2.98 2.94
N SER A 92 -7.14 -3.22 4.10
CA SER A 92 -6.50 -3.93 5.20
C SER A 92 -6.14 -5.38 4.84
N ALA A 93 -7.08 -6.14 4.29
CA ALA A 93 -6.86 -7.52 3.87
C ALA A 93 -5.75 -7.64 2.80
N PHE A 94 -5.68 -6.68 1.89
CA PHE A 94 -4.64 -6.62 0.86
C PHE A 94 -3.23 -6.44 1.46
N PHE A 95 -3.06 -5.57 2.45
CA PHE A 95 -1.76 -5.40 3.10
C PHE A 95 -1.40 -6.57 4.02
N ILE A 96 -2.39 -7.19 4.67
CA ILE A 96 -2.17 -8.41 5.45
C ILE A 96 -1.65 -9.55 4.57
N SER A 97 -2.20 -9.74 3.37
CA SER A 97 -1.70 -10.78 2.45
C SER A 97 -0.27 -10.51 1.94
N LEU A 98 0.19 -9.26 2.01
CA LEU A 98 1.57 -8.86 1.75
C LEU A 98 2.49 -9.03 2.97
N GLY A 99 1.98 -9.48 4.12
CA GLY A 99 2.73 -9.68 5.36
C GLY A 99 2.90 -8.42 6.21
N TYR A 100 2.07 -7.39 6.00
CA TYR A 100 2.04 -6.23 6.90
C TYR A 100 1.32 -6.57 8.20
N GLN A 101 1.79 -6.00 9.30
CA GLN A 101 1.11 -6.02 10.58
C GLN A 101 0.07 -4.89 10.59
N VAL A 102 -1.21 -5.27 10.53
CA VAL A 102 -2.35 -4.34 10.57
C VAL A 102 -3.18 -4.63 11.80
N SER A 103 -3.31 -3.65 12.70
CA SER A 103 -4.09 -3.82 13.94
C SER A 103 -5.56 -4.12 13.66
N GLU A 104 -6.21 -4.82 14.60
CA GLU A 104 -7.65 -5.09 14.52
C GLU A 104 -8.49 -3.81 14.47
N ASP A 105 -8.09 -2.79 15.22
CA ASP A 105 -8.81 -1.51 15.24
C ASP A 105 -8.72 -0.79 13.89
N CYS A 106 -7.58 -0.89 13.20
CA CYS A 106 -7.45 -0.39 11.83
C CYS A 106 -8.37 -1.17 10.88
N GLN A 107 -8.41 -2.50 10.98
CA GLN A 107 -9.30 -3.33 10.17
C GLN A 107 -10.78 -2.93 10.41
N LYS A 108 -11.21 -2.81 11.66
CA LYS A 108 -12.57 -2.38 12.04
C LYS A 108 -12.89 -0.99 11.49
N ALA A 109 -11.98 -0.03 11.64
CA ALA A 109 -12.18 1.34 11.16
C ALA A 109 -12.36 1.41 9.63
N LEU A 110 -11.70 0.53 8.89
CA LEU A 110 -11.79 0.49 7.43
C LEU A 110 -13.03 -0.27 6.92
N LYS A 111 -13.69 -1.11 7.72
CA LYS A 111 -14.90 -1.87 7.30
C LYS A 111 -16.07 -1.02 6.82
N ALA A 112 -16.08 0.27 7.13
CA ALA A 112 -17.06 1.21 6.60
C ALA A 112 -16.91 1.47 5.08
N TYR A 113 -15.80 1.05 4.47
CA TYR A 113 -15.49 1.28 3.06
C TYR A 113 -15.52 -0.01 2.23
N PRO A 114 -15.70 0.06 0.90
CA PRO A 114 -15.59 -1.09 0.02
C PRO A 114 -14.22 -1.76 0.10
N THR A 115 -14.21 -3.09 0.21
CA THR A 115 -13.00 -3.91 0.22
C THR A 115 -12.22 -3.80 -1.08
N PHE A 116 -10.95 -3.42 -0.99
CA PHE A 116 -10.03 -3.49 -2.10
C PHE A 116 -9.64 -4.94 -2.37
N VAL A 117 -9.83 -5.39 -3.61
CA VAL A 117 -9.39 -6.69 -4.08
C VAL A 117 -8.45 -6.47 -5.24
N TYR A 118 -7.20 -6.89 -5.09
CA TYR A 118 -6.27 -6.90 -6.21
C TYR A 118 -6.70 -7.97 -7.22
N GLN A 119 -7.04 -7.53 -8.42
CA GLN A 119 -7.29 -8.40 -9.56
C GLN A 119 -6.12 -8.24 -10.54
N PRO A 120 -5.34 -9.31 -10.80
CA PRO A 120 -4.35 -9.28 -11.87
C PRO A 120 -5.04 -8.92 -13.19
N SER A 121 -4.38 -8.14 -14.04
CA SER A 121 -4.88 -7.92 -15.39
C SER A 121 -4.93 -9.27 -16.08
N THR A 122 -6.11 -9.68 -16.53
CA THR A 122 -6.23 -10.76 -17.49
C THR A 122 -5.61 -10.26 -18.79
N ALA A 123 -4.30 -10.45 -18.94
CA ALA A 123 -3.65 -10.27 -20.22
C ALA A 123 -4.38 -11.18 -21.22
N SER A 124 -5.18 -10.59 -22.12
CA SER A 124 -5.52 -11.27 -23.36
C SER A 124 -4.20 -11.59 -24.04
N LYS A 125 -4.01 -12.89 -24.31
CA LYS A 125 -2.87 -13.46 -25.03
C LYS A 125 -2.59 -12.72 -26.33
#